data_AF-A0A8T7EMS1-F1
#
_entry.id   AF-A0A8T7EMS1-F1
#
_cell.length_a   1.000
_cell.length_b   1.000
_cell.length_c   1.000
_cell.angle_alpha   90.00
_cell.angle_beta   90.00
_cell.angle_gamma   90.00
#
_symmetry.space_group_name_H-M   'P 1'
#
loop_
_entity.id
_entity.type
_entity.pdbx_description
1 polymer ?
#
loop_
_entity_poly.entity_id
_entity_poly.type
_entity_poly.pdbx_seq_one_letter_code
_entity_poly.pdbx_strand_id
1 'polypeptide(L)'
;MRGTPPDGIIAQVQHLPPAQNDEFLRVLHRIGHALGWTNTADALYHIGTGWTGDEAITMALYCAAQRPESYADTIRLGANLKTGDSDSVACIAGGIQAARLGLDAIPSEWRARIEDADYLRDLAARMADERRRVYEN
;
A
#
# COMPACT_ATOMS: atom_id res chain seq x y z
N MET A 1 0.67 -10.09 -7.95
CA MET A 1 0.60 -10.14 -6.47
C MET A 1 -0.19 -11.32 -5.91
N ARG A 2 -1.03 -12.02 -6.68
CA ARG A 2 -1.60 -13.30 -6.19
C ARG A 2 -0.45 -14.29 -5.93
N GLY A 3 -0.38 -14.83 -4.72
CA GLY A 3 0.61 -15.84 -4.32
C GLY A 3 1.92 -15.32 -3.72
N THR A 4 2.13 -14.01 -3.63
CA THR A 4 3.30 -13.47 -2.91
C THR A 4 3.02 -13.49 -1.40
N PRO A 5 3.83 -14.20 -0.60
CA PRO A 5 3.69 -14.16 0.85
C PRO A 5 3.98 -12.74 1.38
N PRO A 6 3.44 -12.36 2.55
CA PRO A 6 3.56 -11.02 3.14
C PRO A 6 4.95 -10.38 3.13
N ASP A 7 5.95 -11.17 3.47
CA ASP A 7 7.38 -10.86 3.47
C ASP A 7 7.96 -10.67 2.06
N GLY A 8 7.34 -11.29 1.06
CA GLY A 8 7.74 -11.21 -0.34
C GLY A 8 7.36 -9.90 -1.05
N ILE A 9 6.50 -9.04 -0.47
CA ILE A 9 6.11 -7.76 -1.10
C ILE A 9 7.33 -6.85 -1.24
N ILE A 10 8.08 -6.68 -0.15
CA ILE A 10 9.26 -5.81 -0.13
C ILE A 10 10.37 -6.41 -1.00
N ALA A 11 10.56 -7.72 -0.95
CA ALA A 11 11.51 -8.42 -1.82
C ALA A 11 11.17 -8.23 -3.30
N GLN A 12 9.89 -8.34 -3.70
CA GLN A 12 9.48 -8.10 -5.08
C GLN A 12 9.74 -6.65 -5.54
N VAL A 13 9.50 -5.67 -4.68
CA VAL A 13 9.79 -4.26 -4.98
C VAL A 13 11.29 -4.02 -5.13
N GLN A 14 12.13 -4.66 -4.31
CA GLN A 14 13.59 -4.59 -4.41
C GLN A 14 14.16 -5.21 -5.70
N HIS A 15 13.43 -6.13 -6.34
CA HIS A 15 13.83 -6.78 -7.59
C HIS A 15 13.26 -6.11 -8.86
N LEU A 16 12.46 -5.05 -8.72
CA LEU A 16 12.08 -4.24 -9.87
C LEU A 16 13.34 -3.66 -10.51
N PRO A 17 13.45 -3.64 -11.86
CA PRO A 17 14.60 -3.03 -12.53
C PRO A 17 14.77 -1.63 -11.94
N PRO A 18 16.00 -1.23 -11.56
CA PRO A 18 16.23 -0.03 -10.78
C PRO A 18 15.49 1.10 -11.46
N ALA A 19 14.42 1.57 -10.81
CA ALA A 19 13.79 2.80 -11.19
C ALA A 19 14.92 3.82 -11.23
N GLN A 20 15.03 4.61 -12.29
CA GLN A 20 16.14 5.55 -12.51
C GLN A 20 16.17 6.71 -11.48
N ASN A 21 15.51 6.55 -10.33
CA ASN A 21 15.43 7.49 -9.23
C ASN A 21 16.14 6.92 -7.99
N ASP A 22 17.36 7.41 -7.76
CA ASP A 22 18.17 7.06 -6.59
C ASP A 22 17.48 7.41 -5.26
N GLU A 23 16.58 8.39 -5.24
CA GLU A 23 15.82 8.79 -4.05
C GLU A 23 14.85 7.71 -3.61
N PHE A 24 14.09 7.16 -4.56
CA PHE A 24 13.18 6.06 -4.31
C PHE A 24 13.92 4.82 -3.78
N LEU A 25 15.05 4.46 -4.40
CA LEU A 25 15.88 3.32 -3.96
C LEU A 25 16.44 3.52 -2.55
N ARG A 26 16.89 4.74 -2.22
CA ARG A 26 17.36 5.08 -0.86
C ARG A 26 16.27 4.88 0.18
N VAL A 27 15.04 5.33 -0.12
CA VAL A 27 13.92 5.26 0.82
C VAL A 27 13.40 3.82 0.95
N LEU A 28 13.34 3.05 -0.14
CA LEU A 28 13.03 1.61 -0.11
C LEU A 28 13.99 0.79 0.78
N HIS A 29 15.29 1.10 0.74
CA HIS A 29 16.27 0.40 1.56
C HIS A 29 15.99 0.56 3.06
N ARG A 30 15.42 1.70 3.49
CA ARG A 30 15.05 1.96 4.90
C ARG A 30 13.96 1.02 5.39
N ILE A 31 13.03 0.57 4.54
CA ILE A 31 12.03 -0.43 4.92
C ILE A 31 12.74 -1.70 5.40
N GLY A 32 13.71 -2.19 4.64
CA GLY A 32 14.43 -3.44 4.94
C GLY A 32 15.05 -3.44 6.34
N HIS A 33 15.58 -2.30 6.79
CA HIS A 33 16.11 -2.13 8.15
C HIS A 33 15.01 -2.13 9.21
N ALA A 34 13.87 -1.51 8.91
CA ALA A 34 12.79 -1.26 9.85
C ALA A 34 11.80 -2.43 10.05
N LEU A 35 11.74 -3.39 9.11
CA LEU A 35 10.79 -4.52 9.17
C LEU A 35 10.91 -5.38 10.44
N GLY A 36 12.12 -5.51 10.99
CA GLY A 36 12.37 -6.29 12.20
C GLY A 36 12.19 -5.51 13.50
N TRP A 37 11.84 -4.22 13.44
CA TRP A 37 11.78 -3.37 14.62
C TRP A 37 10.49 -3.62 15.39
N THR A 38 10.58 -3.67 16.72
CA THR A 38 9.42 -3.89 17.61
C THR A 38 8.58 -2.63 17.80
N ASN A 39 9.19 -1.44 17.66
CA ASN A 39 8.48 -0.17 17.73
C ASN A 39 8.11 0.33 16.32
N THR A 40 6.83 0.19 15.99
CA THR A 40 6.27 0.65 14.71
C THR A 40 6.42 2.16 14.48
N ALA A 41 6.34 3.00 15.53
CA ALA A 41 6.47 4.45 15.38
C ALA A 41 7.92 4.84 15.00
N ASP A 42 8.91 4.22 15.66
CA ASP A 42 10.33 4.45 15.35
C ASP A 42 10.68 3.93 13.95
N ALA A 43 10.12 2.79 13.55
CA ALA A 43 10.27 2.22 12.22
C ALA A 43 9.75 3.18 11.13
N LEU A 44 8.54 3.70 11.32
CA LEU A 44 7.95 4.66 10.39
C LEU A 44 8.74 5.98 10.33
N TYR A 45 9.19 6.50 11.48
CA TYR A 45 10.05 7.69 11.53
C TYR A 45 11.41 7.47 10.85
N HIS A 46 11.99 6.27 10.97
CA HIS A 46 13.21 5.89 10.27
C HIS A 46 13.01 5.86 8.75
N ILE A 47 11.86 5.36 8.29
CA ILE A 47 11.52 5.30 6.87
C ILE A 47 11.41 6.72 6.28
N GLY A 48 10.65 7.59 6.94
CA GLY A 48 10.49 8.98 6.49
C GLY A 48 9.41 9.74 7.25
N THR A 49 9.16 10.96 6.77
CA THR A 49 8.14 11.86 7.33
C THR A 49 6.85 11.89 6.53
N GLY A 50 6.82 11.30 5.33
CA GLY A 50 5.61 11.09 4.54
C GLY A 50 5.17 12.32 3.73
N TRP A 51 6.07 13.26 3.47
CA TRP A 51 5.77 14.49 2.70
C TRP A 51 6.14 14.38 1.22
N THR A 52 6.98 13.41 0.83
CA THR A 52 7.34 13.15 -0.56
C THR A 52 6.66 11.88 -1.06
N GLY A 53 6.47 11.77 -2.38
CA GLY A 53 5.87 10.59 -2.98
C GLY A 53 6.65 9.31 -2.67
N ASP A 54 7.99 9.38 -2.67
CA ASP A 54 8.88 8.26 -2.34
C ASP A 54 8.73 7.81 -0.89
N GLU A 55 8.57 8.74 0.06
CA GLU A 55 8.29 8.40 1.46
C GLU A 55 6.88 7.82 1.62
N ALA A 56 5.87 8.42 0.97
CA ALA A 56 4.48 8.00 1.10
C ALA A 56 4.26 6.56 0.63
N ILE A 57 4.77 6.19 -0.55
CA ILE A 57 4.67 4.81 -1.06
C ILE A 57 5.44 3.82 -0.18
N THR A 58 6.58 4.23 0.37
CA THR A 58 7.44 3.37 1.17
C THR A 58 6.85 3.11 2.55
N MET A 59 6.30 4.15 3.20
CA MET A 59 5.55 4.01 4.44
C MET A 59 4.27 3.17 4.23
N ALA A 60 3.59 3.33 3.10
CA ALA A 60 2.43 2.51 2.74
C ALA A 60 2.78 1.02 2.59
N LEU A 61 3.90 0.72 1.91
CA LEU A 61 4.43 -0.63 1.78
C LEU A 61 4.76 -1.25 3.15
N TYR A 62 5.38 -0.48 4.05
CA TYR A 62 5.63 -0.92 5.43
C TYR A 62 4.32 -1.21 6.17
N CYS A 63 3.30 -0.35 6.05
CA CYS A 63 1.99 -0.58 6.68
C CYS A 63 1.34 -1.89 6.20
N ALA A 64 1.41 -2.17 4.90
CA ALA A 64 0.90 -3.41 4.31
C ALA A 64 1.69 -4.64 4.79
N ALA A 65 3.03 -4.56 4.83
CA ALA A 65 3.89 -5.64 5.32
C ALA A 65 3.67 -5.93 6.81
N GLN A 66 3.38 -4.91 7.62
CA GLN A 66 3.19 -5.07 9.06
C GLN A 66 1.84 -5.71 9.43
N ARG A 67 0.81 -5.50 8.60
CA ARG A 67 -0.58 -5.97 8.82
C ARG A 67 -1.10 -6.78 7.63
N PRO A 68 -0.38 -7.85 7.22
CA PRO A 68 -0.56 -8.39 5.89
C PRO A 68 -1.90 -9.09 5.66
N GLU A 69 -2.54 -9.56 6.73
CA GLU A 69 -3.81 -10.29 6.71
C GLU A 69 -5.02 -9.42 7.11
N SER A 70 -4.82 -8.13 7.39
CA SER A 70 -5.89 -7.24 7.89
C SER A 70 -5.89 -5.91 7.15
N TYR A 71 -6.84 -5.76 6.21
CA TYR A 71 -7.07 -4.51 5.50
C TYR A 71 -7.33 -3.36 6.49
N ALA A 72 -8.22 -3.57 7.46
CA ALA A 72 -8.61 -2.53 8.41
C ALA A 72 -7.43 -2.07 9.27
N ASP A 73 -6.57 -2.99 9.71
CA ASP A 73 -5.41 -2.62 10.52
C ASP A 73 -4.30 -1.96 9.70
N THR A 74 -4.12 -2.35 8.43
CA THR A 74 -3.21 -1.62 7.51
C THR A 74 -3.67 -0.17 7.33
N ILE A 75 -4.96 0.06 7.03
CA ILE A 75 -5.50 1.41 6.84
C ILE A 75 -5.37 2.21 8.12
N ARG A 76 -5.76 1.65 9.27
CA ARG A 76 -5.63 2.33 10.57
C ARG A 76 -4.18 2.71 10.86
N LEU A 77 -3.21 1.89 10.48
CA LEU A 77 -1.81 2.21 10.68
C LEU A 77 -1.38 3.43 9.84
N GLY A 78 -1.71 3.45 8.54
CA GLY A 78 -1.41 4.59 7.66
C GLY A 78 -2.17 5.87 8.01
N ALA A 79 -3.46 5.77 8.32
CA ALA A 79 -4.31 6.92 8.61
C ALA A 79 -4.03 7.57 9.99
N ASN A 80 -3.37 6.85 10.90
CA ASN A 80 -3.01 7.37 12.24
C ASN A 80 -1.55 7.83 12.34
N LEU A 81 -0.84 7.93 11.21
CA LEU A 81 0.49 8.54 11.18
C LEU A 81 0.44 9.95 11.77
N LYS A 82 1.46 10.29 12.58
CA LYS A 82 1.55 11.58 13.27
C LYS A 82 2.22 12.68 12.43
N THR A 83 2.67 12.34 11.23
CA THR A 83 3.38 13.22 10.32
C THR A 83 3.07 12.83 8.88
N GLY A 84 3.31 13.75 7.95
CA GLY A 84 3.12 13.52 6.53
C GLY A 84 1.67 13.53 6.08
N ASP A 85 1.49 13.10 4.84
CA ASP A 85 0.22 13.03 4.14
C ASP A 85 -0.46 11.67 4.44
N SER A 86 -0.95 11.53 5.68
CA SER A 86 -1.45 10.26 6.22
C SER A 86 -2.60 9.65 5.40
N ASP A 87 -3.42 10.48 4.77
CA ASP A 87 -4.51 10.07 3.87
C ASP A 87 -3.96 9.47 2.57
N SER A 88 -2.93 10.08 1.96
CA SER A 88 -2.23 9.49 0.81
C SER A 88 -1.55 8.16 1.18
N VAL A 89 -0.89 8.08 2.33
CA VAL A 89 -0.28 6.82 2.80
C VAL A 89 -1.35 5.75 3.01
N ALA A 90 -2.46 6.09 3.67
CA ALA A 90 -3.57 5.16 3.88
C ALA A 90 -4.21 4.72 2.55
N CYS A 91 -4.37 5.64 1.60
CA CYS A 91 -4.91 5.37 0.27
C CYS A 91 -4.04 4.35 -0.49
N ILE A 92 -2.73 4.58 -0.55
CA ILE A 92 -1.78 3.68 -1.22
C ILE A 92 -1.74 2.33 -0.52
N ALA A 93 -1.64 2.31 0.82
CA ALA A 93 -1.59 1.07 1.60
C ALA A 93 -2.87 0.25 1.43
N GLY A 94 -4.02 0.94 1.37
CA GLY A 94 -5.33 0.37 1.07
C GLY A 94 -5.41 -0.26 -0.30
N GLY A 95 -4.94 0.44 -1.34
CA GLY A 95 -4.89 -0.09 -2.69
C GLY A 95 -4.06 -1.38 -2.78
N ILE A 96 -2.88 -1.39 -2.17
CA ILE A 96 -2.00 -2.56 -2.10
C ILE A 96 -2.71 -3.73 -1.40
N GLN A 97 -3.32 -3.49 -0.24
CA GLN A 97 -3.97 -4.56 0.52
C GLN A 97 -5.28 -5.05 -0.09
N ALA A 98 -6.11 -4.18 -0.65
CA ALA A 98 -7.34 -4.59 -1.35
C ALA A 98 -7.01 -5.42 -2.59
N ALA A 99 -5.93 -5.09 -3.33
CA ALA A 99 -5.48 -5.88 -4.46
C ALA A 99 -5.03 -7.30 -4.06
N ARG A 100 -4.52 -7.48 -2.83
CA ARG A 100 -4.09 -8.77 -2.28
C ARG A 100 -5.24 -9.57 -1.67
N LEU A 101 -6.01 -8.95 -0.78
CA LEU A 101 -7.04 -9.60 0.05
C LEU A 101 -8.41 -9.66 -0.64
N GLY A 102 -8.62 -8.83 -1.67
CA GLY A 102 -9.91 -8.71 -2.35
C GLY A 102 -10.86 -7.69 -1.69
N LEU A 103 -11.94 -7.39 -2.39
CA LEU A 103 -12.91 -6.36 -1.99
C LEU A 103 -13.63 -6.68 -0.68
N ASP A 104 -13.87 -7.97 -0.41
CA ASP A 104 -14.61 -8.40 0.78
C ASP A 104 -13.81 -8.27 2.08
N ALA A 105 -12.49 -8.06 1.99
CA ALA A 105 -11.66 -7.72 3.14
C ALA A 105 -11.90 -6.29 3.64
N ILE A 106 -12.50 -5.42 2.83
CA ILE A 106 -12.85 -4.05 3.24
C ILE A 106 -14.12 -4.10 4.10
N PRO A 107 -14.10 -3.58 5.34
CA PRO A 107 -15.27 -3.57 6.21
C PRO A 107 -16.50 -3.00 5.51
N SER A 108 -17.64 -3.70 5.61
CA SER A 108 -18.88 -3.31 4.92
C SER A 108 -19.34 -1.91 5.29
N GLU A 109 -19.16 -1.53 6.55
CA GLU A 109 -19.49 -0.22 7.10
C GLU A 109 -18.60 0.89 6.53
N TRP A 110 -17.37 0.59 6.11
CA TRP A 110 -16.52 1.54 5.41
C TRP A 110 -16.96 1.69 3.97
N ARG A 111 -17.21 0.57 3.27
CA ARG A 111 -17.71 0.58 1.87
C ARG A 111 -19.04 1.32 1.73
N ALA A 112 -19.89 1.26 2.74
CA ALA A 112 -21.19 1.95 2.75
C ALA A 112 -21.08 3.48 2.93
N ARG A 113 -19.91 4.01 3.30
CA ARG A 113 -19.68 5.43 3.60
C ARG A 113 -18.80 6.15 2.58
N ILE A 114 -18.35 5.45 1.55
CA ILE A 114 -17.52 6.04 0.50
C ILE A 114 -18.37 6.97 -0.36
N GLU A 115 -17.87 8.19 -0.54
CA GLU A 115 -18.42 9.15 -1.50
C GLU A 115 -18.26 8.61 -2.93
N ASP A 116 -19.30 8.76 -3.76
CA ASP A 116 -19.31 8.31 -5.15
C ASP A 116 -18.98 6.82 -5.34
N ALA A 117 -19.37 5.97 -4.39
CA ALA A 117 -19.08 4.54 -4.40
C ALA A 117 -19.53 3.83 -5.69
N ASP A 118 -20.67 4.23 -6.27
CA ASP A 118 -21.17 3.64 -7.51
C ASP A 118 -20.31 4.02 -8.73
N TYR A 119 -19.83 5.26 -8.78
CA TYR A 119 -18.88 5.70 -9.82
C TYR A 119 -17.55 4.94 -9.71
N LEU A 120 -17.03 4.79 -8.49
CA LEU A 120 -15.78 4.04 -8.26
C LEU A 120 -15.91 2.56 -8.66
N ARG A 121 -17.05 1.93 -8.38
CA ARG A 121 -17.33 0.54 -8.81
C ARG A 121 -17.41 0.42 -10.32
N ASP A 122 -18.10 1.35 -10.99
CA ASP A 122 -18.18 1.40 -12.46
C ASP A 122 -16.79 1.58 -13.09
N LEU A 123 -16.01 2.53 -12.58
CA LEU A 123 -14.65 2.78 -13.05
C LEU A 123 -13.77 1.53 -12.90
N ALA A 124 -13.83 0.85 -11.76
CA ALA A 124 -13.09 -0.38 -11.52
C ALA A 124 -13.51 -1.50 -12.49
N ALA A 125 -14.81 -1.65 -12.76
CA ALA A 125 -15.31 -2.63 -13.74
C ALA A 125 -14.78 -2.33 -15.15
N ARG A 126 -14.84 -1.07 -15.60
CA ARG A 126 -14.29 -0.66 -16.90
C ARG A 126 -12.79 -0.91 -17.01
N MET A 127 -12.02 -0.60 -15.96
CA MET A 127 -10.58 -0.90 -15.94
C MET A 127 -10.30 -2.41 -16.02
N ALA A 128 -11.12 -3.24 -15.35
CA ALA A 128 -10.99 -4.69 -15.41
C ALA A 128 -11.33 -5.26 -16.79
N ASP A 129 -12.35 -4.70 -17.46
CA ASP A 129 -12.73 -5.06 -18.83
C ASP A 129 -11.63 -4.71 -19.83
N GLU A 130 -11.07 -3.50 -19.75
CA GLU A 130 -9.96 -3.09 -20.62
C GLU A 130 -8.71 -3.94 -20.38
N ARG A 131 -8.39 -4.26 -19.12
CA ARG A 131 -7.29 -5.18 -18.82
C ARG A 131 -7.49 -6.54 -19.48
N ARG A 132 -8.71 -7.10 -19.45
CA ARG A 132 -9.01 -8.38 -20.14
C ARG A 132 -8.85 -8.24 -21.65
N ARG A 133 -9.33 -7.14 -22.25
CA ARG A 133 -9.18 -6.88 -23.69
C ARG A 133 -7.72 -6.82 -24.15
N VAL A 134 -6.83 -6.26 -23.35
CA VAL A 134 -5.40 -6.10 -23.69
C VAL A 134 -4.59 -7.39 -23.52
N TYR A 135 -4.91 -8.21 -22.52
CA TYR A 135 -4.08 -9.37 -22.13
C TYR A 135 -4.70 -10.74 -22.44
N GLU A 136 -5.99 -10.80 -22.80
CA GLU A 136 -6.71 -12.05 -23.10
C GLU A 136 -7.17 -12.15 -24.57
N ASN A 137 -6.83 -11.14 -25.40
CA ASN A 137 -6.88 -11.21 -26.88
C ASN A 137 -5.46 -11.37 -27.44
#